data_AF-A0A0D3IM31-F1
#
_entry.id   AF-A0A0D3IM31-F1
#
_cell.length_a   1.000
_cell.length_b   1.000
_cell.length_c   1.000
_cell.angle_alpha   90.00
_cell.angle_beta   90.00
_cell.angle_gamma   90.00
#
_symmetry.space_group_name_H-M   'P 1'
#
loop_
_entity.id
_entity.type
_entity.pdbx_description
1 polymer ?
#
loop_
_entity_poly.entity_id
_entity_poly.type
_entity_poly.pdbx_seq_one_letter_code
_entity_poly.pdbx_strand_id
1 'polypeptide(L)'
;MLDENGSSYQGAHAEHAEWLGHWVQTRFDEEVFDRLLTAQGVPFPLRHLMKTFVGERVVSVDEDGNVVVMSKKIGFDLIKKMWSKLIVGGEPSKMEVLGYCVEASVAWEEGGAMLVISTVTSSKGGLFGSAWSVTTRAEHHLVDGELVCSADSGDGAYRAWFTRQPEPHRAFG
;
A
#
# COMPACT_ATOMS: atom_id res chain seq x y z
N MET A 1 -23.14 -28.25 1.81
CA MET A 1 -24.56 -27.86 1.70
C MET A 1 -24.56 -26.59 0.88
N LEU A 2 -25.07 -26.63 -0.36
CA LEU A 2 -25.11 -25.49 -1.28
C LEU A 2 -26.43 -24.74 -1.09
N ASP A 3 -26.44 -23.42 -1.25
CA ASP A 3 -27.68 -22.65 -1.29
C ASP A 3 -28.28 -22.65 -2.72
N GLU A 4 -29.55 -22.28 -2.80
CA GLU A 4 -30.45 -22.57 -3.94
C GLU A 4 -30.14 -21.76 -5.22
N ASN A 5 -29.08 -20.95 -5.23
CA ASN A 5 -28.67 -20.13 -6.37
C ASN A 5 -27.39 -20.59 -7.08
N GLY A 6 -26.77 -21.71 -6.67
CA GLY A 6 -25.61 -22.25 -7.39
C GLY A 6 -24.42 -21.28 -7.49
N SER A 7 -24.32 -20.33 -6.56
CA SER A 7 -23.32 -19.26 -6.58
C SER A 7 -22.12 -19.65 -5.71
N SER A 8 -21.02 -20.05 -6.33
CA SER A 8 -19.78 -20.46 -5.66
C SER A 8 -18.97 -19.28 -5.10
N TYR A 9 -19.61 -18.24 -4.54
CA TYR A 9 -18.91 -17.04 -4.05
C TYR A 9 -18.33 -17.19 -2.64
N GLN A 10 -18.58 -18.30 -1.93
CA GLN A 10 -18.00 -18.53 -0.60
C GLN A 10 -16.57 -19.08 -0.60
N GLY A 11 -16.00 -19.43 -1.76
CA GLY A 11 -14.69 -20.08 -1.84
C GLY A 11 -13.48 -19.14 -1.71
N ALA A 12 -13.53 -17.96 -2.34
CA ALA A 12 -12.38 -17.05 -2.43
C ALA A 12 -12.10 -16.27 -1.12
N HIS A 13 -13.09 -16.15 -0.23
CA HIS A 13 -12.97 -15.36 1.00
C HIS A 13 -12.21 -16.08 2.11
N ALA A 14 -12.29 -17.40 2.18
CA ALA A 14 -11.64 -18.17 3.25
C ALA A 14 -10.12 -18.18 3.12
N GLU A 15 -9.61 -18.16 1.88
CA GLU A 15 -8.19 -18.33 1.58
C GLU A 15 -7.32 -17.13 2.00
N HIS A 16 -7.92 -15.95 2.21
CA HIS A 16 -7.19 -14.73 2.58
C HIS A 16 -7.75 -14.03 3.83
N ALA A 17 -8.55 -14.72 4.65
CA ALA A 17 -9.13 -14.15 5.87
C ALA A 17 -8.07 -13.60 6.84
N GLU A 18 -6.88 -14.21 6.85
CA GLU A 18 -5.72 -13.77 7.63
C GLU A 18 -5.17 -12.40 7.20
N TRP A 19 -5.56 -11.85 6.06
CA TRP A 19 -5.15 -10.52 5.63
C TRP A 19 -6.05 -9.41 6.17
N LEU A 20 -7.30 -9.75 6.47
CA LEU A 20 -8.34 -8.78 6.86
C LEU A 20 -7.97 -8.07 8.16
N GLY A 21 -8.22 -6.76 8.22
CA GLY A 21 -8.02 -5.94 9.40
C GLY A 21 -7.27 -4.65 9.14
N HIS A 22 -7.00 -3.93 10.22
CA HIS A 22 -6.22 -2.69 10.22
C HIS A 22 -4.78 -2.98 10.62
N TRP A 23 -3.84 -2.58 9.79
CA TRP A 23 -2.41 -2.78 9.94
C TRP A 23 -1.72 -1.44 10.00
N VAL A 24 -0.91 -1.22 11.02
CA VAL A 24 -0.16 0.03 11.21
C VAL A 24 1.33 -0.27 11.18
N GLN A 25 2.05 0.50 10.37
CA GLN A 25 3.49 0.39 10.24
C GLN A 25 4.15 0.67 11.59
N THR A 26 4.96 -0.27 12.08
CA THR A 26 5.68 -0.13 13.34
C THR A 26 7.16 0.18 13.13
N ARG A 27 7.74 -0.32 12.03
CA ARG A 27 9.15 -0.11 11.69
C ARG A 27 9.38 -0.28 10.19
N PHE A 28 10.52 0.23 9.71
CA PHE A 28 11.00 0.03 8.35
C PHE A 28 12.52 0.21 8.31
N ASP A 29 13.17 -0.26 7.25
CA ASP A 29 14.62 -0.14 7.05
C ASP A 29 14.99 1.32 6.69
N GLU A 30 15.05 2.20 7.68
CA GLU A 30 15.21 3.64 7.46
C GLU A 30 16.51 3.99 6.71
N GLU A 31 17.64 3.36 7.07
CA GLU A 31 18.93 3.61 6.43
C GLU A 31 18.91 3.20 4.95
N VAL A 32 18.29 2.05 4.65
CA VAL A 32 18.14 1.56 3.28
C VAL A 32 17.21 2.47 2.50
N PHE A 33 16.08 2.84 3.07
CA PHE A 33 15.12 3.77 2.48
C PHE A 33 15.77 5.12 2.15
N ASP A 34 16.54 5.70 3.07
CA ASP A 34 17.22 6.98 2.84
C ASP A 34 18.26 6.90 1.73
N ARG A 35 19.02 5.80 1.69
CA ARG A 35 19.99 5.53 0.63
C ARG A 35 19.32 5.40 -0.73
N LEU A 36 18.21 4.67 -0.82
CA LEU A 36 17.45 4.51 -2.06
C LEU A 36 16.90 5.84 -2.55
N LEU A 37 16.26 6.61 -1.68
CA LEU A 37 15.75 7.94 -2.05
C LEU A 37 16.90 8.88 -2.48
N THR A 38 18.08 8.77 -1.86
CA THR A 38 19.26 9.54 -2.28
C THR A 38 19.72 9.14 -3.69
N ALA A 39 19.80 7.84 -3.98
CA ALA A 39 20.16 7.33 -5.31
C ALA A 39 19.17 7.79 -6.39
N GLN A 40 17.88 7.87 -6.04
CA GLN A 40 16.81 8.37 -6.90
C GLN A 40 16.80 9.89 -7.09
N GLY A 41 17.75 10.61 -6.47
CA GLY A 41 17.85 12.06 -6.56
C GLY A 41 16.78 12.80 -5.74
N VAL A 42 16.11 12.13 -4.81
CA VAL A 42 15.08 12.76 -3.96
C VAL A 42 15.75 13.75 -3.00
N PRO A 43 15.36 15.04 -2.99
CA PRO A 43 16.02 16.05 -2.17
C PRO A 43 15.88 15.79 -0.67
N PHE A 44 16.92 16.15 0.08
CA PHE A 44 17.01 15.92 1.52
C PHE A 44 15.76 16.33 2.32
N PRO A 45 15.14 17.52 2.11
CA PRO A 45 13.94 17.90 2.85
C PRO A 45 12.76 16.96 2.61
N LEU A 46 12.60 16.46 1.38
CA LEU A 46 11.54 15.52 1.03
C LEU A 46 11.82 14.13 1.60
N ARG A 47 13.08 13.67 1.58
CA ARG A 47 13.48 12.42 2.25
C ARG A 47 13.18 12.46 3.74
N HIS A 48 13.56 13.55 4.39
CA HIS A 48 13.30 13.76 5.82
C HIS A 48 11.79 13.78 6.11
N LEU A 49 11.00 14.49 5.29
CA LEU A 49 9.55 14.49 5.39
C LEU A 49 8.97 13.07 5.23
N MET A 50 9.43 12.32 4.23
CA MET A 50 8.91 10.97 3.94
C MET A 50 9.13 9.97 5.08
N LYS A 51 10.20 10.12 5.86
CA LYS A 51 10.47 9.31 7.05
C LYS A 51 9.49 9.54 8.19
N THR A 52 8.83 10.70 8.22
CA THR A 52 7.78 10.98 9.22
C THR A 52 6.44 10.31 8.88
N PHE A 53 6.32 9.70 7.69
CA PHE A 53 5.10 9.04 7.28
C PHE A 53 4.95 7.66 7.93
N VAL A 54 3.85 7.48 8.66
CA VAL A 54 3.40 6.17 9.15
C VAL A 54 2.44 5.58 8.12
N GLY A 55 2.75 4.40 7.59
CA GLY A 55 1.85 3.67 6.73
C GLY A 55 0.72 3.01 7.53
N GLU A 56 -0.52 3.16 7.07
CA GLU A 56 -1.63 2.31 7.50
C GLU A 56 -2.22 1.56 6.31
N ARG A 57 -2.67 0.34 6.56
CA ARG A 57 -3.38 -0.49 5.60
C ARG A 57 -4.63 -1.04 6.25
N VAL A 58 -5.77 -0.91 5.59
CA VAL A 58 -7.00 -1.61 5.96
C VAL A 58 -7.30 -2.57 4.83
N VAL A 59 -7.32 -3.85 5.14
CA VAL A 59 -7.73 -4.89 4.20
C VAL A 59 -9.13 -5.33 4.60
N SER A 60 -10.08 -5.20 3.71
CA SER A 60 -11.49 -5.52 3.94
C SER A 60 -12.09 -6.23 2.73
N VAL A 61 -13.32 -6.69 2.88
CA VAL A 61 -14.14 -7.17 1.78
C VAL A 61 -15.27 -6.15 1.58
N ASP A 62 -15.52 -5.74 0.33
CA ASP A 62 -16.66 -4.85 0.03
C ASP A 62 -17.96 -5.62 -0.20
N GLU A 63 -19.06 -4.89 -0.45
CA GLU A 63 -20.40 -5.46 -0.63
C GLU A 63 -20.48 -6.44 -1.81
N ASP A 64 -19.62 -6.25 -2.82
CA ASP A 64 -19.52 -7.10 -4.00
C ASP A 64 -18.63 -8.33 -3.79
N GLY A 65 -18.07 -8.49 -2.60
CA GLY A 65 -17.18 -9.60 -2.28
C GLY A 65 -15.74 -9.41 -2.79
N ASN A 66 -15.34 -8.20 -3.17
CA ASN A 66 -13.96 -7.96 -3.59
C ASN A 66 -13.08 -7.68 -2.38
N VAL A 67 -11.83 -8.18 -2.42
CA VAL A 67 -10.82 -7.76 -1.45
C VAL A 67 -10.38 -6.34 -1.80
N VAL A 68 -10.51 -5.45 -0.82
CA VAL A 68 -10.16 -4.04 -0.91
C VAL A 68 -9.01 -3.75 0.02
N VAL A 69 -7.99 -3.08 -0.52
CA VAL A 69 -6.84 -2.57 0.24
C VAL A 69 -6.94 -1.05 0.27
N MET A 70 -7.24 -0.52 1.44
CA MET A 70 -7.19 0.89 1.71
C MET A 70 -5.83 1.24 2.31
N SER A 71 -5.09 2.12 1.64
CA SER A 71 -3.74 2.52 2.05
C SER A 71 -3.72 4.00 2.42
N LYS A 72 -3.24 4.30 3.62
CA LYS A 72 -2.96 5.65 4.09
C LYS A 72 -1.47 5.82 4.33
N LYS A 73 -0.95 7.01 4.04
CA LYS A 73 0.31 7.50 4.64
C LYS A 73 -0.06 8.66 5.54
N ILE A 74 0.15 8.50 6.84
CA ILE A 74 -0.07 9.56 7.82
C ILE A 74 1.20 10.38 7.94
N GLY A 75 1.15 11.63 7.51
CA GLY A 75 2.12 12.66 7.91
C GLY A 75 1.46 14.00 8.12
N PHE A 76 2.24 15.07 7.93
CA PHE A 76 1.88 16.48 8.10
C PHE A 76 0.40 16.78 7.82
N ASP A 77 -0.20 17.72 8.56
CA ASP A 77 -1.66 17.97 8.60
C ASP A 77 -2.38 18.01 7.24
N LEU A 78 -1.68 18.37 6.15
CA LEU A 78 -2.21 18.34 4.78
C LEU A 78 -2.45 16.93 4.20
N ILE A 79 -1.68 15.90 4.57
CA ILE A 79 -1.74 14.55 3.96
C ILE A 79 -2.63 13.61 4.78
N LYS A 80 -3.05 14.02 5.99
CA LYS A 80 -3.85 13.21 6.94
C LYS A 80 -5.16 12.63 6.39
N LYS A 81 -5.65 13.08 5.23
CA LYS A 81 -6.94 12.67 4.64
C LYS A 81 -6.83 11.78 3.41
N MET A 82 -5.63 11.49 2.90
CA MET A 82 -5.50 10.72 1.67
C MET A 82 -5.45 9.22 1.95
N TRP A 83 -6.61 8.59 1.82
CA TRP A 83 -6.72 7.16 1.61
C TRP A 83 -6.72 6.87 0.11
N SER A 84 -5.97 5.85 -0.29
CA SER A 84 -6.08 5.24 -1.61
C SER A 84 -6.83 3.93 -1.46
N LYS A 85 -7.88 3.74 -2.27
CA LYS A 85 -8.61 2.47 -2.39
C LYS A 85 -8.06 1.72 -3.59
N LEU A 86 -7.66 0.47 -3.37
CA LEU A 86 -7.27 -0.47 -4.40
C LEU A 86 -8.15 -1.72 -4.28
N ILE A 87 -8.63 -2.24 -5.41
CA ILE A 87 -9.37 -3.50 -5.47
C ILE A 87 -8.42 -4.57 -6.00
N VAL A 88 -8.32 -5.71 -5.31
CA VAL A 88 -7.42 -6.80 -5.73
C VAL A 88 -7.91 -7.41 -7.03
N GLY A 89 -7.03 -7.41 -8.04
CA GLY A 89 -7.36 -7.82 -9.42
C GLY A 89 -8.19 -6.80 -10.19
N GLY A 90 -8.44 -5.62 -9.62
CA GLY A 90 -9.16 -4.52 -10.27
C GLY A 90 -8.28 -3.58 -11.08
N GLU A 91 -8.92 -2.55 -11.64
CA GLU A 91 -8.25 -1.50 -12.40
C GLU A 91 -7.26 -0.68 -11.54
N PRO A 92 -6.16 -0.18 -12.12
CA PRO A 92 -5.23 0.70 -11.42
C PRO A 92 -5.91 1.96 -10.88
N SER A 93 -5.61 2.30 -9.63
CA SER A 93 -6.06 3.53 -8.98
C SER A 93 -5.04 4.65 -9.20
N LYS A 94 -5.53 5.86 -9.44
CA LYS A 94 -4.71 7.07 -9.63
C LYS A 94 -4.95 8.05 -8.50
N MET A 95 -3.88 8.60 -7.96
CA MET A 95 -3.93 9.62 -6.92
C MET A 95 -2.87 10.68 -7.13
N GLU A 96 -3.15 11.91 -6.69
CA GLU A 96 -2.17 12.99 -6.69
C GLU A 96 -1.66 13.23 -5.27
N VAL A 97 -0.33 13.25 -5.09
CA VAL A 97 0.33 13.47 -3.80
C VAL A 97 1.44 14.48 -4.00
N LEU A 98 1.36 15.65 -3.34
CA LEU A 98 2.41 16.67 -3.39
C LEU A 98 2.85 17.08 -4.81
N GLY A 99 1.91 17.11 -5.76
CA GLY A 99 2.19 17.42 -7.18
C GLY A 99 2.79 16.26 -7.99
N TYR A 100 2.77 15.04 -7.44
CA TYR A 100 3.09 13.80 -8.15
C TYR A 100 1.82 13.01 -8.44
N CYS A 101 1.77 12.39 -9.62
CA CYS A 101 0.77 11.38 -9.93
C CYS A 101 1.30 10.01 -9.50
N VAL A 102 0.51 9.27 -8.73
CA VAL A 102 0.79 7.90 -8.35
C VAL A 102 -0.30 7.03 -8.95
N GLU A 103 0.10 6.09 -9.80
CA GLU A 103 -0.75 5.01 -10.28
C GLU A 103 -0.38 3.73 -9.54
N ALA A 104 -1.35 2.99 -9.01
CA ALA A 104 -1.09 1.76 -8.29
C ALA A 104 -2.13 0.68 -8.60
N SER A 105 -1.69 -0.57 -8.63
CA SER A 105 -2.53 -1.76 -8.74
C SER A 105 -2.15 -2.77 -7.66
N VAL A 106 -3.09 -3.66 -7.32
CA VAL A 106 -2.86 -4.72 -6.34
C VAL A 106 -3.41 -6.05 -6.87
N ALA A 107 -2.64 -7.12 -6.66
CA ALA A 107 -2.97 -8.47 -7.10
C ALA A 107 -2.48 -9.50 -6.07
N TRP A 108 -3.08 -10.69 -6.09
CA TRP A 108 -2.52 -11.86 -5.42
C TRP A 108 -1.46 -12.51 -6.30
N GLU A 109 -0.38 -12.99 -5.70
CA GLU A 109 0.60 -13.84 -6.37
C GLU A 109 0.44 -15.31 -6.00
N GLU A 110 1.04 -16.16 -6.83
CA GLU A 110 1.18 -17.58 -6.54
C GLU A 110 1.90 -17.76 -5.19
N GLY A 111 1.26 -18.48 -4.25
CA GLY A 111 1.76 -18.60 -2.87
C GLY A 111 1.09 -17.67 -1.86
N GLY A 112 0.08 -16.88 -2.25
CA GLY A 112 -0.77 -16.13 -1.31
C GLY A 112 -0.19 -14.79 -0.85
N ALA A 113 0.90 -14.34 -1.46
CA ALA A 113 1.46 -13.01 -1.24
C ALA A 113 0.61 -11.94 -1.93
N MET A 114 0.53 -10.75 -1.33
CA MET A 114 -0.14 -9.61 -1.95
C MET A 114 0.89 -8.69 -2.60
N LEU A 115 0.79 -8.53 -3.92
CA LEU A 115 1.64 -7.65 -4.70
C LEU A 115 0.97 -6.30 -4.93
N VAL A 116 1.67 -5.22 -4.62
CA VAL A 116 1.31 -3.85 -5.01
C VAL A 116 2.37 -3.33 -5.96
N ILE A 117 1.96 -2.93 -7.16
CA ILE A 117 2.83 -2.19 -8.08
C ILE A 117 2.38 -0.73 -8.05
N SER A 118 3.33 0.19 -7.89
CA SER A 118 3.04 1.62 -7.95
C SER A 118 4.05 2.35 -8.82
N THR A 119 3.58 3.29 -9.62
CA THR A 119 4.43 4.18 -10.42
C THR A 119 4.16 5.61 -10.01
N VAL A 120 5.20 6.28 -9.54
CA VAL A 120 5.17 7.71 -9.21
C VAL A 120 5.74 8.48 -10.38
N THR A 121 4.97 9.40 -10.95
CA THR A 121 5.40 10.28 -12.05
C THR A 121 5.28 11.74 -11.62
N SER A 122 6.33 12.53 -11.85
CA SER A 122 6.27 14.00 -11.65
C SER A 122 5.26 14.63 -12.61
N SER A 123 4.34 15.46 -12.11
CA SER A 123 3.46 16.25 -12.97
C SER A 123 4.15 17.54 -13.45
N LYS A 124 3.69 18.12 -14.58
CA LYS A 124 4.03 19.48 -15.04
C LYS A 124 3.53 20.50 -13.99
N GLY A 125 4.24 20.68 -12.89
CA GLY A 125 3.82 21.52 -11.76
C GLY A 125 4.14 20.96 -10.38
N GLY A 126 4.75 19.77 -10.29
CA GLY A 126 5.30 19.28 -9.02
C GLY A 126 6.38 20.22 -8.46
N LEU A 127 6.75 20.01 -7.20
CA LEU A 127 7.85 20.75 -6.52
C LEU A 127 9.21 20.69 -7.24
N PHE A 128 9.33 19.94 -8.34
CA PHE A 128 10.57 19.65 -9.05
C PHE A 128 10.39 19.86 -10.56
N GLY A 129 11.36 20.52 -11.20
CA GLY A 129 11.29 20.99 -12.59
C GLY A 129 11.67 19.97 -13.66
N SER A 130 12.06 18.73 -13.30
CA SER A 130 12.47 17.69 -14.25
C SER A 130 11.51 16.50 -14.23
N ALA A 131 11.23 15.96 -15.42
CA ALA A 131 10.46 14.73 -15.56
C ALA A 131 11.17 13.58 -14.83
N TRP A 132 10.47 12.96 -13.88
CA TRP A 132 10.96 11.85 -13.05
C TRP A 132 9.84 10.81 -12.92
N SER A 133 10.20 9.54 -13.06
CA SER A 133 9.29 8.42 -12.83
C SER A 133 10.03 7.29 -12.13
N VAL A 134 9.40 6.70 -11.12
CA VAL A 134 9.89 5.51 -10.42
C VAL A 134 8.75 4.53 -10.26
N THR A 135 8.99 3.29 -10.67
CA THR A 135 8.10 2.17 -10.42
C THR A 135 8.63 1.37 -9.25
N THR A 136 7.77 1.12 -8.27
CA THR A 136 8.04 0.29 -7.09
C THR A 136 7.17 -0.95 -7.13
N ARG A 137 7.81 -2.12 -6.98
CA ARG A 137 7.18 -3.41 -6.75
C ARG A 137 7.22 -3.71 -5.25
N ALA A 138 6.06 -3.81 -4.62
CA ALA A 138 5.94 -4.05 -3.18
C ALA A 138 5.22 -5.38 -2.91
N GLU A 139 5.97 -6.38 -2.49
CA GLU A 139 5.47 -7.69 -2.09
C GLU A 139 5.14 -7.68 -0.60
N HIS A 140 3.94 -8.14 -0.25
CA HIS A 140 3.49 -8.25 1.12
C HIS A 140 3.35 -9.72 1.48
N HIS A 141 3.78 -10.06 2.69
CA HIS A 141 3.64 -11.39 3.28
C HIS A 141 3.17 -11.27 4.73
N LEU A 142 2.45 -12.28 5.21
CA LEU A 142 2.19 -12.46 6.63
C LEU A 142 3.28 -13.37 7.21
N VAL A 143 4.04 -12.85 8.17
CA VAL A 143 5.12 -13.57 8.85
C VAL A 143 4.93 -13.39 10.34
N ASP A 144 4.71 -14.50 11.06
CA ASP A 144 4.51 -14.50 12.52
C ASP A 144 3.43 -13.51 13.01
N GLY A 145 2.37 -13.32 12.21
CA GLY A 145 1.26 -12.41 12.52
C GLY A 145 1.53 -10.92 12.22
N GLU A 146 2.70 -10.58 11.69
CA GLU A 146 3.01 -9.27 11.13
C GLU A 146 2.80 -9.25 9.61
N LEU A 147 2.36 -8.12 9.09
CA LEU A 147 2.38 -7.86 7.65
C LEU A 147 3.73 -7.23 7.31
N VAL A 148 4.52 -7.92 6.49
CA VAL A 148 5.85 -7.50 6.05
C VAL A 148 5.76 -7.10 4.59
N CYS A 149 6.10 -5.85 4.30
CA CYS A 149 6.17 -5.28 2.96
C CYS A 149 7.64 -5.21 2.54
N SER A 150 8.01 -5.83 1.42
CA SER A 150 9.31 -5.66 0.76
C SER A 150 9.10 -4.85 -0.51
N ALA A 151 9.63 -3.64 -0.57
CA ALA A 151 9.44 -2.71 -1.68
C ALA A 151 10.76 -2.49 -2.45
N ASP A 152 10.77 -2.89 -3.71
CA ASP A 152 11.89 -2.74 -4.65
C ASP A 152 11.56 -1.69 -5.71
N SER A 153 12.48 -0.76 -5.93
CA SER A 153 12.33 0.34 -6.90
C SER A 153 13.37 0.31 -8.03
N GLY A 154 14.02 -0.85 -8.24
CA GLY A 154 15.09 -1.05 -9.23
C GLY A 154 16.48 -0.67 -8.70
N ASP A 155 16.57 0.36 -7.85
CA ASP A 155 17.81 0.77 -7.17
C ASP A 155 18.09 -0.06 -5.90
N GLY A 156 17.17 -0.97 -5.56
CA GLY A 156 17.22 -1.86 -4.42
C GLY A 156 15.91 -1.90 -3.64
N ALA A 157 15.90 -2.74 -2.61
CA ALA A 157 14.72 -3.03 -1.82
C ALA A 157 14.86 -2.61 -0.36
N TYR A 158 13.79 -2.11 0.25
CA TYR A 158 13.65 -1.89 1.68
C TYR A 158 12.46 -2.66 2.24
N ARG A 159 12.46 -2.96 3.54
CA ARG A 159 11.32 -3.58 4.20
C ARG A 159 10.61 -2.64 5.16
N ALA A 160 9.32 -2.86 5.32
CA ALA A 160 8.47 -2.25 6.33
C ALA A 160 7.62 -3.33 7.00
N TRP A 161 7.43 -3.20 8.30
CA TRP A 161 6.66 -4.14 9.12
C TRP A 161 5.45 -3.43 9.71
N PHE A 162 4.34 -4.14 9.73
CA PHE A 162 3.06 -3.65 10.18
C PHE A 162 2.47 -4.63 11.18
N THR A 163 1.92 -4.09 12.26
CA THR A 163 1.24 -4.87 13.27
C THR A 163 -0.26 -4.65 13.12
N ARG A 164 -1.01 -5.76 13.18
CA ARG A 164 -2.47 -5.71 13.21
C ARG A 164 -2.91 -4.97 14.47
N GLN A 165 -3.70 -3.93 14.29
CA GLN A 165 -4.35 -3.27 15.41
C GLN A 165 -5.50 -4.15 15.92
N PRO A 166 -5.67 -4.27 17.25
CA PRO A 166 -6.93 -4.76 17.78
C PRO A 166 -8.04 -3.85 17.22
N GLU A 167 -9.08 -4.45 16.65
CA GLU A 167 -10.11 -3.74 15.88
C GLU A 167 -10.45 -2.37 16.48
N PRO A 168 -10.40 -1.27 15.69
CA PRO A 168 -11.04 -0.06 16.14
C PRO A 168 -12.55 -0.31 16.17
N HIS A 169 -13.16 -0.17 17.35
CA HIS A 169 -14.60 0.09 17.45
C HIS A 169 -14.92 1.37 16.66
N ARG A 170 -15.20 1.27 15.35
CA ARG A 170 -16.20 2.06 14.61
C ARG A 170 -16.10 1.85 13.11
N ALA A 171 -17.27 1.60 12.55
CA ALA A 171 -17.62 1.59 11.13
C ALA A 171 -16.92 2.70 10.34
N PHE A 172 -16.28 2.31 9.24
CA PHE A 172 -16.23 3.18 8.07
C PHE A 172 -17.64 3.21 7.50
N GLY A 173 -18.36 4.30 7.76
CA GLY A 173 -19.61 4.65 7.09
C GLY A 173 -19.37 5.58 5.91
#